data_AF-A0AAE0WN82-F1
#
_entry.id   AF-A0AAE0WN82-F1
#
_cell.length_a   1.000
_cell.length_b   1.000
_cell.length_c   1.000
_cell.angle_alpha   90.00
_cell.angle_beta   90.00
_cell.angle_gamma   90.00
#
_symmetry.space_group_name_H-M   'P 1'
#
loop_
_entity.id
_entity.type
_entity.pdbx_description
1 polymer ?
#
loop_
_entity_poly.entity_id
_entity_poly.type
_entity_poly.pdbx_seq_one_letter_code
_entity_poly.pdbx_strand_id
1 'polypeptide(L)'
;MFARLVTVAAGLATLAAAASVRRDGSRYVQITVNIASGLEEQIYTTVYANMWLTSLDDVSASGLKLNDWDEYNVNPYTVQCCAYKDTDGVEAASLPFIVGSPAALSKNLVTIGSVLCYVVEEGEVATTSCGLLSESIAGSEQISKDPNHDAVVVGAGFGGLAALYFLKEQGLNVKGIDSASDVGGTWYWNRYPGARSDVESFVYRLSIDKELLRDDPRKNNYLTQREQLSLYSIRTEVNNELTLRLSAELISYFQASARRNDLYPRIQFNAELKAASWDEKEGLWHLDSTTGEALTTRYLVTAIGILHRPSLPKLPGLNTLGGKVVRSAQWRDELNPYIKKRVAVIGAGASGVQLVGALSETAQHLTHSVRHAQYVLPAQMRPVGPEERSLINAKYDQTWTDVFTSAVAMGFIEPNRPALSVSPEDGERTFQNLWNQGSGFRFMFGGFSDIVSDEAANKEASAFIHQKTREIVKDEQKADVLTSTDWFARRPLTDDRYYQAFNQDDVTAIDLEKTPIEAIVPYS
;
A
#
# COMPACT_ATOMS: atom_id res chain seq x y z
N MET A 1 -14.93 22.66 51.40
CA MET A 1 -14.05 23.74 50.90
C MET A 1 -14.18 23.79 49.39
N PHE A 2 -14.60 24.93 48.83
CA PHE A 2 -14.67 25.12 47.38
C PHE A 2 -13.27 25.46 46.85
N ALA A 3 -12.66 24.56 46.09
CA ALA A 3 -11.49 24.89 45.29
C ALA A 3 -11.96 25.49 43.96
N ARG A 4 -11.74 26.80 43.74
CA ARG A 4 -11.89 27.41 42.41
C ARG A 4 -10.63 27.11 41.61
N LEU A 5 -10.76 26.35 40.52
CA LEU A 5 -9.73 26.23 39.50
C LEU A 5 -9.53 27.61 38.85
N VAL A 6 -8.35 28.21 39.00
CA VAL A 6 -7.97 29.38 38.21
C VAL A 6 -7.15 28.87 37.03
N THR A 7 -7.80 28.74 35.87
CA THR A 7 -7.10 28.56 34.60
C THR A 7 -6.42 29.88 34.26
N VAL A 8 -5.10 29.97 34.36
CA VAL A 8 -4.36 31.17 33.92
C VAL A 8 -4.36 31.17 32.39
N ALA A 9 -5.37 31.84 31.82
CA ALA A 9 -5.36 32.26 30.44
C ALA A 9 -4.22 33.27 30.24
N ALA A 10 -3.54 33.19 29.09
CA ALA A 10 -2.41 34.01 28.68
C ALA A 10 -2.44 35.45 29.20
N GLY A 11 -1.56 35.78 30.14
CA GLY A 11 -1.42 37.11 30.72
C GLY A 11 0.05 37.48 30.93
N LEU A 12 0.47 38.60 30.33
CA LEU A 12 1.73 39.35 30.47
C LEU A 12 2.85 38.70 31.31
N ALA A 13 3.72 37.94 30.66
CA ALA A 13 5.04 37.61 31.21
C ALA A 13 6.05 38.70 30.84
N THR A 14 6.80 39.20 31.82
CA THR A 14 7.96 40.06 31.55
C THR A 14 9.23 39.23 31.66
N LEU A 15 10.05 39.24 30.60
CA LEU A 15 11.31 38.50 30.53
C LEU A 15 12.47 39.49 30.74
N ALA A 16 13.31 39.24 31.74
CA ALA A 16 14.55 39.98 31.95
C ALA A 16 15.72 38.99 31.99
N ALA A 17 16.79 39.27 31.24
CA ALA A 17 18.01 38.48 31.25
C ALA A 17 19.18 39.34 31.72
N ALA A 18 19.96 38.84 32.68
CA ALA A 18 21.16 39.50 33.19
C ALA A 18 22.33 38.53 33.22
N ALA A 19 23.45 38.91 32.59
CA ALA A 19 24.70 38.16 32.67
C ALA A 19 25.43 38.52 33.97
N SER A 20 25.79 37.51 34.76
CA SER A 20 26.42 37.68 36.07
C SER A 20 27.66 36.78 36.22
N VAL A 21 28.61 37.22 37.05
CA VAL A 21 29.87 36.52 37.32
C VAL A 21 29.99 36.27 38.81
N ARG A 22 30.15 35.01 39.22
CA ARG A 22 30.38 34.64 40.63
C ARG A 22 31.82 34.93 41.07
N ARG A 23 32.02 34.96 42.40
CA ARG A 23 33.34 35.14 43.03
C ARG A 23 34.35 34.04 42.69
N ASP A 24 33.90 32.87 42.28
CA ASP A 24 34.74 31.74 41.82
C ASP A 24 35.11 31.81 40.32
N GLY A 25 34.72 32.88 39.63
CA GLY A 25 35.01 33.13 38.21
C GLY A 25 34.01 32.50 37.23
N SER A 26 33.05 31.70 37.72
CA SER A 26 32.01 31.11 36.87
C SER A 26 31.00 32.17 36.41
N ARG A 27 30.69 32.17 35.10
CA ARG A 27 29.75 33.12 34.47
C ARG A 27 28.47 32.40 34.09
N TYR A 28 27.33 33.02 34.38
CA TYR A 28 26.00 32.47 34.08
C TYR A 28 25.07 33.56 33.56
N VAL A 29 24.07 33.15 32.78
CA VAL A 29 22.95 34.02 32.40
C VAL A 29 21.78 33.67 33.30
N GLN A 30 21.30 34.65 34.04
CA GLN A 30 20.10 34.53 34.84
C GLN A 30 18.93 35.05 34.04
N ILE A 31 17.97 34.17 33.75
CA ILE A 31 16.70 34.54 33.14
C ILE A 31 15.67 34.61 34.25
N THR A 32 15.09 35.79 34.40
CA THR A 32 14.03 36.05 35.37
C THR A 32 12.71 36.16 34.61
N VAL A 33 11.77 35.31 34.97
CA VAL A 33 10.40 35.36 34.45
C VAL A 33 9.48 35.78 35.58
N ASN A 34 8.89 36.97 35.43
CA ASN A 34 7.86 37.46 36.35
C ASN A 34 6.49 37.11 35.79
N ILE A 35 5.73 36.33 36.56
CA ILE A 35 4.35 35.96 36.24
C ILE A 35 3.45 36.67 37.24
N ALA A 36 2.61 37.57 36.74
CA ALA A 36 1.61 38.25 37.55
C ALA A 36 0.35 37.38 37.65
N SER A 37 -0.10 37.07 38.86
CA SER A 37 -1.42 36.48 39.05
C SER A 37 -2.49 37.57 38.90
N GLY A 38 -3.51 37.35 38.08
CA GLY A 38 -4.58 38.33 37.80
C GLY A 38 -5.60 38.53 38.92
N LEU A 39 -5.20 38.45 40.19
CA LEU A 39 -6.05 38.72 41.35
C LEU A 39 -5.84 40.16 41.85
N GLU A 40 -6.86 40.73 42.53
CA GLU A 40 -6.90 42.14 42.99
C GLU A 40 -5.76 42.53 43.95
N GLU A 41 -5.05 41.55 44.52
CA GLU A 41 -3.77 41.75 45.20
C GLU A 41 -2.64 41.15 44.33
N GLN A 42 -1.70 42.00 43.89
CA GLN A 42 -0.63 41.61 42.96
C GLN A 42 0.36 40.65 43.62
N ILE A 43 0.10 39.35 43.52
CA ILE A 43 1.08 38.31 43.82
C ILE A 43 1.97 38.10 42.60
N TYR A 44 3.27 38.36 42.77
CA TYR A 44 4.30 38.11 41.76
C TYR A 44 5.00 36.80 42.04
N THR A 45 4.93 35.85 41.10
CA THR A 45 5.80 34.68 41.12
C THR A 45 7.00 34.96 40.25
N THR A 46 8.19 34.96 40.84
CA THR A 46 9.46 35.15 40.14
C THR A 46 10.15 33.81 39.98
N VAL A 47 10.31 33.34 38.73
CA VAL A 47 11.03 32.11 38.42
C VAL A 47 12.43 32.46 37.92
N TYR A 48 13.46 31.83 38.51
CA TYR A 48 14.84 31.97 38.09
C TYR A 48 15.30 30.71 37.34
N ALA A 49 15.75 30.90 36.11
CA ALA A 49 16.49 29.90 35.37
C ALA A 49 17.95 30.37 35.25
N ASN A 50 18.88 29.56 35.77
CA ASN A 50 20.31 29.82 35.64
C ASN A 50 20.87 28.95 34.51
N MET A 51 21.36 29.58 33.45
CA MET A 51 22.07 28.91 32.36
C MET A 51 23.57 29.11 32.50
N TRP A 52 24.30 28.00 32.53
CA TRP A 52 25.76 27.97 32.65
C TRP A 52 26.39 28.00 31.26
N LEU A 53 27.28 28.98 31.03
CA LEU A 53 28.00 29.11 29.77
C LEU A 53 29.29 28.29 29.81
N THR A 54 29.53 27.45 28.80
CA THR A 54 30.67 26.52 28.75
C THR A 54 31.86 27.02 27.92
N SER A 55 31.76 28.15 27.21
CA SER A 55 32.88 28.76 26.47
C SER A 55 32.72 30.28 26.29
N LEU A 56 33.84 30.99 26.09
CA LEU A 56 33.97 32.46 26.11
C LEU A 56 33.69 33.16 24.76
N ASP A 57 33.44 32.41 23.68
CA ASP A 57 33.28 32.98 22.34
C ASP A 57 31.83 33.41 22.02
N ASP A 58 30.86 33.13 22.89
CA ASP A 58 29.42 33.31 22.60
C ASP A 58 28.80 34.65 23.06
N VAL A 59 29.59 35.63 23.52
CA VAL A 59 29.03 36.86 24.12
C VAL A 59 29.41 38.16 23.40
N SER A 60 30.30 38.14 22.41
CA SER A 60 30.60 39.36 21.65
C SER A 60 29.89 39.42 20.30
N ALA A 61 28.87 40.28 20.26
CA ALA A 61 28.22 40.85 19.07
C ALA A 61 27.07 40.05 18.42
N SER A 62 25.89 40.09 19.04
CA SER A 62 24.64 40.51 18.35
C SER A 62 23.47 40.49 19.33
N GLY A 63 22.58 41.48 19.24
CA GLY A 63 21.33 41.50 19.98
C GLY A 63 20.48 40.28 19.62
N LEU A 64 20.25 39.39 20.59
CA LEU A 64 19.54 38.13 20.38
C LEU A 64 18.04 38.37 20.17
N LYS A 65 17.58 38.10 18.95
CA LYS A 65 16.17 37.85 18.60
C LYS A 65 15.90 36.34 18.71
N LEU A 66 14.67 36.00 19.10
CA LEU A 66 14.20 34.67 19.52
C LEU A 66 14.22 33.52 18.48
N ASN A 67 14.86 33.67 17.31
CA ASN A 67 14.66 32.75 16.18
C ASN A 67 15.87 31.88 15.78
N ASP A 68 17.05 32.01 16.38
CA ASP A 68 18.26 31.28 15.93
C ASP A 68 18.78 30.27 16.97
N TRP A 69 17.94 29.29 17.34
CA TRP A 69 18.34 28.14 18.18
C TRP A 69 18.40 26.85 17.36
N ASP A 70 19.39 26.74 16.49
CA ASP A 70 19.81 25.46 15.91
C ASP A 70 21.27 25.22 16.35
N GLU A 71 21.53 24.02 16.90
CA GLU A 71 22.87 23.47 17.21
C GLU A 71 23.67 24.02 18.40
N TYR A 72 23.28 23.68 19.65
CA TYR A 72 24.24 23.62 20.77
C TYR A 72 23.99 22.40 21.67
N ASN A 73 25.08 21.76 22.08
CA ASN A 73 25.10 20.56 22.90
C ASN A 73 24.79 20.94 24.37
N VAL A 74 23.57 20.69 24.83
CA VAL A 74 23.12 21.12 26.18
C VAL A 74 23.24 20.00 27.20
N ASN A 75 23.99 20.25 28.29
CA ASN A 75 24.09 19.37 29.46
C ASN A 75 22.94 19.65 30.47
N PRO A 76 22.58 18.69 31.35
CA PRO A 76 21.29 18.68 32.05
C PRO A 76 21.10 19.86 33.03
N TYR A 77 19.94 20.50 32.92
CA TYR A 77 19.52 21.69 33.65
C TYR A 77 19.28 21.44 35.15
N THR A 78 19.57 22.44 35.98
CA THR A 78 19.04 22.53 37.36
C THR A 78 18.07 23.71 37.44
N VAL A 79 16.78 23.44 37.66
CA VAL A 79 15.76 24.48 37.87
C VAL A 79 15.59 24.71 39.36
N GLN A 80 15.73 25.96 39.81
CA GLN A 80 15.53 26.35 41.20
C GLN A 80 14.29 27.26 41.28
N CYS A 81 13.21 26.78 41.90
CA CYS A 81 12.01 27.57 42.13
C CYS A 81 12.04 28.13 43.55
N CYS A 82 11.96 29.46 43.68
CA CYS A 82 11.76 30.14 44.97
C CYS A 82 10.48 30.95 44.88
N ALA A 83 9.56 30.79 45.85
CA ALA A 83 8.41 31.67 46.00
C ALA A 83 8.72 32.75 47.02
N TYR A 84 8.35 34.00 46.74
CA TYR A 84 8.51 35.12 47.67
C TYR A 84 7.14 35.65 48.07
N LYS A 85 6.94 35.82 49.37
CA LYS A 85 5.88 36.67 49.92
C LYS A 85 6.57 37.93 50.43
N ASP A 86 6.02 39.09 50.10
CA ASP A 86 6.58 40.37 50.52
C ASP A 86 6.28 40.55 52.02
N THR A 87 7.14 40.02 52.89
CA THR A 87 7.36 40.34 54.31
C THR A 87 8.37 39.35 54.91
N ASP A 88 9.27 39.87 55.76
CA ASP A 88 10.52 39.24 56.22
C ASP A 88 10.43 37.78 56.70
N GLY A 89 11.15 36.87 56.02
CA GLY A 89 11.41 35.50 56.48
C GLY A 89 11.76 34.52 55.35
N VAL A 90 13.01 34.04 55.29
CA VAL A 90 13.50 33.15 54.22
C VAL A 90 13.52 31.70 54.70
N GLU A 91 12.79 30.81 54.00
CA GLU A 91 13.15 29.39 53.92
C GLU A 91 13.34 29.00 52.44
N ALA A 92 14.58 28.75 52.06
CA ALA A 92 14.94 28.28 50.72
C ALA A 92 14.94 26.73 50.72
N ALA A 93 14.01 26.12 49.99
CA ALA A 93 14.08 24.68 49.69
C ALA A 93 14.78 24.45 48.36
N SER A 94 15.95 23.82 48.38
CA SER A 94 16.65 23.36 47.18
C SER A 94 16.29 21.90 46.90
N LEU A 95 15.62 21.61 45.78
CA LEU A 95 15.45 20.24 45.28
C LEU A 95 16.22 20.08 43.96
N PRO A 96 17.13 19.09 43.85
CA PRO A 96 17.80 18.79 42.59
C PRO A 96 16.85 18.02 41.66
N PHE A 97 16.74 18.48 40.42
CA PHE A 97 16.08 17.75 39.32
C PHE A 97 17.14 17.15 38.38
N ILE A 98 16.93 15.92 37.92
CA ILE A 98 17.71 15.30 36.82
C ILE A 98 16.77 15.18 35.62
N VAL A 99 17.07 15.88 34.53
CA VAL A 99 16.38 15.71 33.24
C VAL A 99 17.17 14.71 32.40
N GLY A 100 16.53 13.63 31.93
CA GLY A 100 17.14 12.61 31.07
C GLY A 100 17.57 13.16 29.71
N SER A 101 18.56 12.51 29.08
CA SER A 101 19.24 13.01 27.87
C SER A 101 18.32 13.17 26.65
N PRO A 102 18.52 14.22 25.82
CA PRO A 102 17.70 14.48 24.64
C PRO A 102 18.27 13.80 23.39
N ALA A 103 17.53 12.87 22.78
CA ALA A 103 17.84 12.39 21.43
C ALA A 103 16.62 12.30 20.49
N ALA A 104 15.42 12.70 20.91
CA ALA A 104 14.25 12.65 20.04
C ALA A 104 13.14 13.61 20.48
N LEU A 105 13.33 14.92 20.31
CA LEU A 105 12.23 15.89 20.35
C LEU A 105 12.42 16.84 19.16
N SER A 106 11.63 16.59 18.11
CA SER A 106 11.58 17.40 16.90
C SER A 106 10.98 18.78 17.20
N LYS A 107 11.51 19.76 16.46
CA LYS A 107 11.22 21.20 16.44
C LYS A 107 9.75 21.54 16.74
N ASN A 108 9.57 22.49 17.67
CA ASN A 108 8.33 23.18 18.08
C ASN A 108 7.45 22.47 19.13
N LEU A 109 7.91 22.40 20.38
CA LEU A 109 7.15 22.68 21.61
C LEU A 109 8.02 22.26 22.82
N VAL A 110 8.51 23.22 23.60
CA VAL A 110 9.01 22.91 24.95
C VAL A 110 7.82 23.02 25.88
N THR A 111 7.19 21.89 26.20
CA THR A 111 6.19 21.83 27.28
C THR A 111 6.96 21.83 28.60
N ILE A 112 7.10 23.00 29.22
CA ILE A 112 7.45 23.07 30.64
C ILE A 112 6.22 22.58 31.40
N GLY A 113 6.33 21.46 32.10
CA GLY A 113 5.24 20.88 32.89
C GLY A 113 4.61 21.92 33.82
N SER A 114 3.28 21.90 33.90
CA SER A 114 2.48 22.81 34.72
C SER A 114 2.93 22.74 36.19
N VAL A 115 3.49 23.82 36.72
CA VAL A 115 3.70 23.96 38.17
C VAL A 115 2.39 24.45 38.78
N LEU A 116 1.70 23.58 39.53
CA LEU A 116 0.49 23.93 40.24
C LEU A 116 0.87 24.46 41.64
N CYS A 117 0.84 25.78 41.82
CA CYS A 117 0.97 26.41 43.14
C CYS A 117 -0.42 26.62 43.74
N TYR A 118 -0.70 26.01 44.90
CA TYR A 118 -1.90 26.30 45.68
C TYR A 118 -1.52 27.08 46.94
N VAL A 119 -2.28 28.12 47.24
CA VAL A 119 -2.21 28.86 48.51
C VAL A 119 -3.23 28.24 49.44
N VAL A 120 -2.78 27.66 50.54
CA VAL A 120 -3.64 27.14 51.61
C VAL A 120 -3.75 28.23 52.67
N GLU A 121 -4.94 28.77 52.88
CA GLU A 121 -5.23 29.59 54.05
C GLU A 121 -5.67 28.67 55.20
N GLU A 122 -4.73 28.37 56.10
CA GLU A 122 -5.07 28.03 57.48
C GLU A 122 -4.54 29.15 58.38
N GLY A 123 -5.33 29.56 59.37
CA GLY A 123 -5.13 30.69 60.29
C GLY A 123 -3.73 31.35 60.32
N GLU A 124 -3.69 32.63 59.96
CA GLU A 124 -2.59 33.61 60.09
C GLU A 124 -1.19 33.27 59.54
N VAL A 125 -0.96 32.13 58.90
CA VAL A 125 0.30 31.84 58.20
C VAL A 125 0.03 31.27 56.80
N ALA A 126 0.49 31.98 55.77
CA ALA A 126 0.47 31.47 54.40
C ALA A 126 1.74 30.67 54.12
N THR A 127 1.66 29.35 54.20
CA THR A 127 2.74 28.44 53.78
C THR A 127 2.60 28.08 52.31
N THR A 128 3.63 28.38 51.50
CA THR A 128 3.73 27.88 50.12
C THR A 128 4.45 26.52 50.16
N SER A 129 3.72 25.43 49.99
CA SER A 129 4.34 24.10 49.87
C SER A 129 4.49 23.74 48.39
N CYS A 130 5.71 23.42 47.99
CA CYS A 130 5.98 22.75 46.73
C CYS A 130 6.17 21.27 47.05
N GLY A 131 5.04 20.56 47.17
CA GLY A 131 5.03 19.12 47.34
C GLY A 131 4.90 18.43 45.98
N LEU A 132 5.75 17.43 45.72
CA LEU A 132 5.28 16.31 44.92
C LEU A 132 4.11 15.72 45.71
N LEU A 133 2.90 15.74 45.14
CA LEU A 133 1.84 14.87 45.61
C LEU A 133 2.35 13.42 45.42
N SER A 134 2.99 12.89 46.46
CA SER A 134 3.29 11.46 46.62
C SER A 134 2.22 10.78 47.48
N GLU A 135 1.07 11.40 47.66
CA GLU A 135 -0.16 10.64 47.86
C GLU A 135 -0.62 10.19 46.49
N SER A 136 -1.00 8.93 46.39
CA SER A 136 -1.47 8.26 45.19
C SER A 136 -2.63 9.02 44.54
N ILE A 137 -2.30 10.03 43.76
CA ILE A 137 -3.01 10.27 42.53
C ILE A 137 -2.51 9.14 41.64
N ALA A 138 -3.17 7.99 41.77
CA ALA A 138 -3.52 7.21 40.60
C ALA A 138 -4.35 8.13 39.71
N GLY A 139 -3.71 9.17 39.17
CA GLY A 139 -4.06 9.74 37.92
C GLY A 139 -3.75 8.59 37.01
N SER A 140 -4.78 7.79 36.72
CA SER A 140 -4.89 7.35 35.35
C SER A 140 -4.54 8.58 34.53
N GLU A 141 -3.34 8.62 33.94
CA GLU A 141 -3.28 9.09 32.57
C GLU A 141 -4.50 8.40 31.95
N GLN A 142 -5.55 9.18 31.68
CA GLN A 142 -6.61 8.66 30.86
C GLN A 142 -5.90 8.41 29.55
N ILE A 143 -5.34 7.21 29.41
CA ILE A 143 -5.01 6.61 28.15
C ILE A 143 -6.23 6.91 27.32
N SER A 144 -6.06 7.73 26.28
CA SER A 144 -7.14 8.01 25.36
C SER A 144 -7.56 6.66 24.80
N LYS A 145 -8.63 6.08 25.37
CA LYS A 145 -9.20 4.82 24.88
C LYS A 145 -9.76 4.98 23.48
N ASP A 146 -9.86 6.21 23.01
CA ASP A 146 -10.36 6.54 21.70
C ASP A 146 -9.18 6.57 20.71
N PRO A 147 -9.21 5.68 19.71
CA PRO A 147 -8.18 5.66 18.69
C PRO A 147 -8.26 6.90 17.80
N ASN A 148 -7.19 7.17 17.06
CA ASN A 148 -7.22 8.18 15.99
C ASN A 148 -8.24 7.81 14.90
N HIS A 149 -8.46 6.51 14.67
CA HIS A 149 -9.43 5.97 13.72
C HIS A 149 -10.13 4.72 14.27
N ASP A 150 -11.44 4.60 14.07
CA ASP A 150 -12.18 3.39 14.46
C ASP A 150 -11.64 2.15 13.76
N ALA A 151 -11.34 2.29 12.47
CA ALA A 151 -10.77 1.24 11.64
C ALA A 151 -9.64 1.76 10.73
N VAL A 152 -8.58 0.97 10.59
CA VAL A 152 -7.53 1.19 9.58
C VAL A 152 -7.53 0.03 8.58
N VAL A 153 -7.58 0.38 7.29
CA VAL A 153 -7.54 -0.56 6.17
C VAL A 153 -6.18 -0.46 5.47
N VAL A 154 -5.48 -1.58 5.36
CA VAL A 154 -4.17 -1.66 4.70
C VAL A 154 -4.34 -2.20 3.29
N GLY A 155 -4.06 -1.36 2.29
CA GLY A 155 -4.19 -1.64 0.86
C GLY A 155 -5.40 -0.93 0.23
N ALA A 156 -5.22 -0.46 -1.01
CA ALA A 156 -6.19 0.26 -1.84
C ALA A 156 -6.47 -0.48 -3.17
N GLY A 157 -6.42 -1.82 -3.12
CA GLY A 157 -6.95 -2.72 -4.16
C GLY A 157 -8.43 -3.02 -3.97
N PHE A 158 -8.94 -4.08 -4.60
CA PHE A 158 -10.35 -4.49 -4.51
C PHE A 158 -10.84 -4.63 -3.06
N GLY A 159 -10.15 -5.44 -2.25
CA GLY A 159 -10.52 -5.67 -0.85
C GLY A 159 -10.46 -4.40 0.00
N GLY A 160 -9.48 -3.54 -0.28
CA GLY A 160 -9.29 -2.27 0.42
C GLY A 160 -10.42 -1.29 0.15
N LEU A 161 -10.74 -1.07 -1.14
CA LEU A 161 -11.85 -0.19 -1.52
C LEU A 161 -13.19 -0.70 -1.02
N ALA A 162 -13.44 -2.01 -1.06
CA ALA A 162 -14.66 -2.60 -0.51
C ALA A 162 -14.75 -2.42 1.01
N ALA A 163 -13.67 -2.70 1.76
CA ALA A 163 -13.63 -2.51 3.20
C ALA A 163 -13.83 -1.03 3.58
N LEU A 164 -13.13 -0.11 2.93
CA LEU A 164 -13.30 1.33 3.12
C LEU A 164 -14.74 1.77 2.86
N TYR A 165 -15.36 1.29 1.78
CA TYR A 165 -16.75 1.58 1.47
C TYR A 165 -17.69 1.11 2.58
N PHE A 166 -17.68 -0.18 2.93
CA PHE A 166 -18.62 -0.71 3.92
C PHE A 166 -18.42 -0.14 5.32
N LEU A 167 -17.18 0.07 5.76
CA LEU A 167 -16.89 0.68 7.06
C LEU A 167 -17.33 2.16 7.10
N LYS A 168 -17.12 2.89 6.00
CA LYS A 168 -17.61 4.27 5.86
C LYS A 168 -19.14 4.33 5.90
N GLU A 169 -19.84 3.45 5.19
CA GLU A 169 -21.31 3.41 5.18
C GLU A 169 -21.90 3.06 6.56
N GLN A 170 -21.13 2.41 7.43
CA GLN A 170 -21.50 2.19 8.84
C GLN A 170 -21.24 3.42 9.73
N GLY A 171 -20.75 4.52 9.18
CA GLY A 171 -20.49 5.77 9.93
C GLY A 171 -19.16 5.77 10.70
N LEU A 172 -18.27 4.82 10.46
CA LEU A 172 -16.99 4.73 11.16
C LEU A 172 -15.98 5.75 10.63
N ASN A 173 -15.14 6.27 11.53
CA ASN A 173 -13.94 7.02 11.18
C ASN A 173 -12.87 6.04 10.65
N VAL A 174 -12.90 5.81 9.34
CA VAL A 174 -12.01 4.88 8.65
C VAL A 174 -10.87 5.60 7.92
N LYS A 175 -9.66 5.04 8.05
CA LYS A 175 -8.45 5.45 7.32
C LYS A 175 -7.91 4.29 6.50
N GLY A 176 -7.65 4.54 5.21
CA GLY A 176 -6.90 3.64 4.34
C GLY A 176 -5.44 4.04 4.25
N ILE A 177 -4.53 3.08 4.17
CA ILE A 177 -3.12 3.31 3.82
C ILE A 177 -2.69 2.39 2.69
N ASP A 178 -1.91 2.88 1.73
CA ASP A 178 -1.27 2.06 0.71
C ASP A 178 0.12 2.61 0.38
N SER A 179 1.07 1.70 0.19
CA SER A 179 2.41 1.99 -0.35
C SER A 179 2.39 2.53 -1.78
N ALA A 180 1.36 2.22 -2.57
CA ALA A 180 1.16 2.75 -3.91
C ALA A 180 0.82 4.25 -3.86
N SER A 181 1.11 4.96 -4.95
CA SER A 181 0.78 6.39 -5.09
C SER A 181 -0.65 6.66 -5.56
N ASP A 182 -1.43 5.61 -5.84
CA ASP A 182 -2.82 5.68 -6.29
C ASP A 182 -3.51 4.32 -6.03
N VAL A 183 -4.83 4.26 -6.19
CA VAL A 183 -5.63 3.04 -6.06
C VAL A 183 -5.30 2.00 -7.13
N GLY A 184 -5.67 0.74 -6.87
CA GLY A 184 -5.63 -0.35 -7.86
C GLY A 184 -4.94 -1.61 -7.38
N GLY A 185 -4.17 -1.56 -6.29
CA GLY A 185 -3.48 -2.71 -5.70
C GLY A 185 -2.65 -3.46 -6.74
N THR A 186 -2.98 -4.74 -7.00
CA THR A 186 -2.35 -5.56 -8.06
C THR A 186 -2.20 -4.81 -9.37
N TRP A 187 -3.22 -4.06 -9.78
CA TRP A 187 -3.26 -3.37 -11.06
C TRP A 187 -2.50 -2.06 -11.06
N TYR A 188 -2.28 -1.45 -9.89
CA TYR A 188 -1.32 -0.35 -9.76
C TYR A 188 0.10 -0.84 -10.05
N TRP A 189 0.46 -2.02 -9.53
CA TRP A 189 1.82 -2.53 -9.59
C TRP A 189 2.18 -3.28 -10.88
N ASN A 190 1.26 -4.08 -11.42
CA ASN A 190 1.49 -4.96 -12.58
C ASN A 190 1.25 -4.22 -13.89
N ARG A 191 2.18 -3.35 -14.30
CA ARG A 191 2.04 -2.50 -15.51
C ARG A 191 2.74 -3.06 -16.75
N TYR A 192 3.05 -4.34 -16.76
CA TYR A 192 3.80 -4.98 -17.85
C TYR A 192 2.95 -5.10 -19.14
N PRO A 193 3.57 -5.14 -20.33
CA PRO A 193 2.87 -5.33 -21.60
C PRO A 193 2.03 -6.61 -21.60
N GLY A 194 0.77 -6.51 -22.02
CA GLY A 194 -0.15 -7.65 -22.07
C GLY A 194 -0.89 -7.95 -20.76
N ALA A 195 -0.57 -7.25 -19.66
CA ALA A 195 -1.28 -7.39 -18.39
C ALA A 195 -2.79 -7.11 -18.57
N ARG A 196 -3.61 -8.08 -18.16
CA ARG A 196 -5.08 -8.04 -18.27
C ARG A 196 -5.74 -9.00 -17.28
N SER A 197 -7.04 -8.82 -17.05
CA SER A 197 -7.86 -9.79 -16.31
C SER A 197 -8.04 -11.08 -17.11
N ASP A 198 -8.21 -12.20 -16.42
CA ASP A 198 -8.67 -13.49 -16.95
C ASP A 198 -10.15 -13.77 -16.60
N VAL A 199 -10.79 -12.78 -15.99
CA VAL A 199 -12.21 -12.72 -15.66
C VAL A 199 -12.85 -11.66 -16.56
N GLU A 200 -14.03 -11.96 -17.10
CA GLU A 200 -14.69 -11.06 -18.04
C GLU A 200 -15.04 -9.71 -17.37
N SER A 201 -15.02 -8.64 -18.16
CA SER A 201 -15.04 -7.25 -17.68
C SER A 201 -16.30 -6.87 -16.92
N PHE A 202 -17.42 -7.55 -17.17
CA PHE A 202 -18.68 -7.29 -16.46
C PHE A 202 -18.72 -7.92 -15.06
N VAL A 203 -17.90 -8.93 -14.77
CA VAL A 203 -17.80 -9.58 -13.45
C VAL A 203 -16.51 -9.27 -12.69
N TYR A 204 -15.45 -8.83 -13.38
CA TYR A 204 -14.20 -8.43 -12.71
C TYR A 204 -14.25 -7.01 -12.10
N ARG A 205 -15.27 -6.75 -11.28
CA ARG A 205 -15.61 -5.45 -10.69
C ARG A 205 -16.27 -5.65 -9.32
N LEU A 206 -16.24 -4.64 -8.44
CA LEU A 206 -17.04 -4.62 -7.22
C LEU A 206 -18.52 -4.46 -7.55
N SER A 207 -19.35 -5.29 -6.93
CA SER A 207 -20.82 -5.27 -7.06
C SER A 207 -21.51 -4.21 -6.19
N ILE A 208 -20.75 -3.41 -5.45
CA ILE A 208 -21.24 -2.46 -4.44
C ILE A 208 -21.98 -1.25 -5.04
N ASP A 209 -21.69 -0.89 -6.29
CA ASP A 209 -22.23 0.30 -6.95
C ASP A 209 -22.79 -0.10 -8.32
N LYS A 210 -24.06 -0.52 -8.35
CA LYS A 210 -24.72 -1.02 -9.57
C LYS A 210 -24.86 0.05 -10.65
N GLU A 211 -24.94 1.31 -10.28
CA GLU A 211 -25.00 2.42 -11.23
C GLU A 211 -23.66 2.59 -11.92
N LEU A 212 -22.53 2.58 -11.19
CA LEU A 212 -21.20 2.54 -11.81
C LEU A 212 -21.06 1.35 -12.76
N LEU A 213 -21.63 0.20 -12.41
CA LEU A 213 -21.57 -0.97 -13.28
C LEU A 213 -22.27 -0.75 -14.62
N ARG A 214 -23.38 0.00 -14.64
CA ARG A 214 -24.20 0.33 -15.82
C ARG A 214 -23.65 1.52 -16.62
N ASP A 215 -23.15 2.54 -15.93
CA ASP A 215 -22.75 3.83 -16.50
C ASP A 215 -21.31 3.86 -17.02
N ASP A 216 -20.48 2.91 -16.57
CA ASP A 216 -19.07 2.78 -16.98
C ASP A 216 -18.89 1.49 -17.81
N PRO A 217 -19.35 1.49 -19.08
CA PRO A 217 -19.19 0.35 -19.97
C PRO A 217 -17.72 0.13 -20.31
N ARG A 218 -17.30 -1.14 -20.23
CA ARG A 218 -15.94 -1.54 -20.57
C ARG A 218 -15.85 -1.87 -22.04
N LYS A 219 -14.75 -1.46 -22.67
CA LYS A 219 -14.59 -1.52 -24.13
C LYS A 219 -14.42 -2.95 -24.59
N ASN A 220 -13.69 -3.75 -23.81
CA ASN A 220 -13.35 -5.13 -24.14
C ASN A 220 -13.99 -6.12 -23.17
N ASN A 221 -14.10 -7.37 -23.61
CA ASN A 221 -14.63 -8.46 -22.78
C ASN A 221 -13.70 -8.83 -21.61
N TYR A 222 -12.44 -8.39 -21.61
CA TYR A 222 -11.52 -8.44 -20.46
C TYR A 222 -10.95 -7.05 -20.18
N LEU A 223 -10.63 -6.77 -18.91
CA LEU A 223 -10.05 -5.48 -18.53
C LEU A 223 -8.54 -5.49 -18.80
N THR A 224 -8.07 -4.50 -19.55
CA THR A 224 -6.66 -4.36 -19.92
C THR A 224 -5.94 -3.31 -19.07
N GLN A 225 -4.66 -3.55 -18.78
CA GLN A 225 -3.82 -2.63 -18.01
C GLN A 225 -3.14 -1.56 -18.87
N ARG A 226 -3.14 -1.73 -20.19
CA ARG A 226 -2.79 -0.70 -21.17
C ARG A 226 -3.73 -0.90 -22.34
N GLU A 227 -4.21 0.17 -22.97
CA GLU A 227 -4.89 0.01 -24.25
C GLU A 227 -3.92 -0.71 -25.19
N GLN A 228 -4.23 -1.94 -25.59
CA GLN A 228 -3.48 -2.66 -26.63
C GLN A 228 -3.52 -1.93 -27.98
N LEU A 229 -4.41 -0.94 -28.11
CA LEU A 229 -4.79 -0.23 -29.33
C LEU A 229 -3.76 0.78 -29.87
N SER A 230 -2.50 0.76 -29.44
CA SER A 230 -1.46 1.55 -30.13
C SER A 230 -0.05 0.98 -30.06
N LEU A 231 0.14 -0.31 -30.35
CA LEU A 231 1.39 -0.72 -31.03
C LEU A 231 1.37 -0.34 -32.52
N TYR A 232 0.18 -0.10 -33.10
CA TYR A 232 0.02 0.32 -34.50
C TYR A 232 -0.07 1.84 -34.70
N SER A 233 -0.35 2.63 -33.66
CA SER A 233 -0.56 4.09 -33.78
C SER A 233 0.71 4.91 -33.54
N ILE A 234 1.85 4.29 -33.19
CA ILE A 234 3.16 4.97 -33.15
C ILE A 234 3.76 5.02 -34.58
N ARG A 235 2.97 5.50 -35.53
CA ARG A 235 3.40 5.82 -36.90
C ARG A 235 2.91 7.17 -37.39
N THR A 236 2.38 8.02 -36.50
CA THR A 236 2.18 9.43 -36.81
C THR A 236 3.33 10.25 -36.22
N GLU A 237 4.34 10.52 -37.05
CA GLU A 237 5.29 11.61 -36.82
C GLU A 237 4.51 12.93 -36.75
N VAL A 238 4.12 13.37 -35.57
CA VAL A 238 3.83 14.79 -35.36
C VAL A 238 4.29 15.20 -33.97
N ASN A 239 5.23 16.14 -33.99
CA ASN A 239 5.76 16.92 -32.88
C ASN A 239 4.67 17.31 -31.85
N ASN A 240 4.74 16.69 -30.67
CA ASN A 240 4.65 17.30 -29.35
C ASN A 240 4.53 16.16 -28.32
N GLU A 241 4.97 16.42 -27.10
CA GLU A 241 4.86 15.56 -25.92
C GLU A 241 3.41 15.12 -25.66
N LEU A 242 2.91 14.16 -26.43
CA LEU A 242 1.75 13.38 -26.06
C LEU A 242 2.22 12.38 -25.03
N THR A 243 2.20 12.83 -23.77
CA THR A 243 2.03 11.95 -22.63
C THR A 243 0.68 11.25 -22.82
N LEU A 244 0.65 10.22 -23.69
CA LEU A 244 -0.40 9.23 -23.71
C LEU A 244 -0.31 8.51 -22.36
N ARG A 245 -0.95 9.10 -21.34
CA ARG A 245 -1.45 8.35 -20.20
C ARG A 245 -2.48 7.39 -20.80
N LEU A 246 -2.00 6.27 -21.35
CA LEU A 246 -2.81 5.13 -21.75
C LEU A 246 -3.70 4.82 -20.54
N SER A 247 -4.98 5.21 -20.63
CA SER A 247 -5.92 4.99 -19.54
C SER A 247 -6.24 3.50 -19.54
N ALA A 248 -5.53 2.77 -18.68
CA ALA A 248 -5.79 1.36 -18.42
C ALA A 248 -7.27 1.19 -18.01
N GLU A 249 -8.00 0.27 -18.63
CA GLU A 249 -9.39 -0.03 -18.24
C GLU A 249 -9.47 -0.45 -16.77
N LEU A 250 -8.44 -1.16 -16.29
CA LEU A 250 -8.31 -1.56 -14.89
C LEU A 250 -8.13 -0.36 -13.96
N ILE A 251 -7.10 0.48 -14.15
CA ILE A 251 -6.87 1.62 -13.24
C ILE A 251 -8.02 2.62 -13.31
N SER A 252 -8.54 2.91 -14.50
CA SER A 252 -9.68 3.83 -14.63
C SER A 252 -10.90 3.34 -13.87
N TYR A 253 -11.14 2.03 -13.81
CA TYR A 253 -12.18 1.44 -12.95
C TYR A 253 -11.97 1.77 -11.47
N PHE A 254 -10.77 1.51 -10.93
CA PHE A 254 -10.50 1.77 -9.51
C PHE A 254 -10.62 3.24 -9.18
N GLN A 255 -10.09 4.12 -10.03
CA GLN A 255 -10.19 5.55 -9.86
C GLN A 255 -11.66 6.02 -9.92
N ALA A 256 -12.45 5.51 -10.86
CA ALA A 256 -13.88 5.82 -10.96
C ALA A 256 -14.64 5.34 -9.72
N SER A 257 -14.39 4.10 -9.27
CA SER A 257 -14.99 3.54 -8.05
C SER A 257 -14.63 4.36 -6.82
N ALA A 258 -13.35 4.68 -6.61
CA ALA A 258 -12.90 5.46 -5.46
C ALA A 258 -13.41 6.91 -5.47
N ARG A 259 -13.50 7.57 -6.64
CA ARG A 259 -14.09 8.93 -6.75
C ARG A 259 -15.59 8.91 -6.48
N ARG A 260 -16.32 8.01 -7.14
CA ARG A 260 -17.78 7.94 -7.03
C ARG A 260 -18.25 7.60 -5.63
N ASN A 261 -17.44 6.84 -4.89
CA ASN A 261 -17.73 6.44 -3.53
C ASN A 261 -17.03 7.28 -2.45
N ASP A 262 -16.42 8.42 -2.81
CA ASP A 262 -15.74 9.35 -1.90
C ASP A 262 -14.69 8.66 -0.98
N LEU A 263 -13.84 7.82 -1.58
CA LEU A 263 -12.84 7.04 -0.84
C LEU A 263 -11.47 7.72 -0.84
N TYR A 264 -11.16 8.56 -1.83
CA TYR A 264 -9.85 9.23 -1.95
C TYR A 264 -9.44 10.04 -0.71
N PRO A 265 -10.30 10.89 -0.11
CA PRO A 265 -9.93 11.66 1.07
C PRO A 265 -9.59 10.79 2.29
N ARG A 266 -9.97 9.51 2.27
CA ARG A 266 -9.77 8.55 3.37
C ARG A 266 -8.50 7.73 3.20
N ILE A 267 -7.82 7.82 2.06
CA ILE A 267 -6.64 7.01 1.76
C ILE A 267 -5.39 7.88 1.80
N GLN A 268 -4.41 7.46 2.60
CA GLN A 268 -3.06 8.00 2.54
C GLN A 268 -2.19 7.07 1.68
N PHE A 269 -1.80 7.61 0.53
CA PHE A 269 -0.90 6.95 -0.41
C PHE A 269 0.56 7.15 -0.02
N ASN A 270 1.45 6.34 -0.60
CA ASN A 270 2.87 6.28 -0.26
C ASN A 270 3.12 6.01 1.25
N ALA A 271 2.19 5.29 1.89
CA ALA A 271 2.25 4.90 3.29
C ALA A 271 2.28 3.37 3.39
N GLU A 272 3.47 2.82 3.65
CA GLU A 272 3.65 1.39 3.86
C GLU A 272 3.58 1.06 5.35
N LEU A 273 2.71 0.13 5.73
CA LEU A 273 2.68 -0.42 7.08
C LEU A 273 3.92 -1.30 7.31
N LYS A 274 4.69 -0.97 8.35
CA LYS A 274 5.92 -1.70 8.74
C LYS A 274 5.68 -2.64 9.91
N ALA A 275 4.90 -2.22 10.89
CA ALA A 275 4.56 -3.03 12.06
C ALA A 275 3.15 -2.72 12.56
N ALA A 276 2.56 -3.70 13.24
CA ALA A 276 1.30 -3.56 13.96
C ALA A 276 1.41 -4.31 15.28
N SER A 277 1.18 -3.63 16.40
CA SER A 277 1.22 -4.22 17.74
C SER A 277 -0.11 -4.00 18.45
N TRP A 278 -0.64 -5.07 19.04
CA TRP A 278 -1.84 -5.00 19.88
C TRP A 278 -1.48 -4.64 21.31
N ASP A 279 -2.12 -3.62 21.86
CA ASP A 279 -2.06 -3.29 23.27
C ASP A 279 -3.31 -3.81 24.00
N GLU A 280 -3.11 -4.79 24.89
CA GLU A 280 -4.20 -5.39 25.67
C GLU A 280 -4.81 -4.46 26.72
N LYS A 281 -4.05 -3.50 27.24
CA LYS A 281 -4.53 -2.55 28.25
C LYS A 281 -5.40 -1.49 27.61
N GLU A 282 -5.01 -1.01 26.44
CA GLU A 282 -5.78 0.00 25.69
C GLU A 282 -6.92 -0.63 24.87
N GLY A 283 -6.76 -1.90 24.47
CA GLY A 283 -7.67 -2.56 23.53
C GLY A 283 -7.56 -1.98 22.13
N LEU A 284 -6.35 -1.56 21.73
CA LEU A 284 -6.06 -0.87 20.47
C LEU A 284 -4.89 -1.52 19.73
N TRP A 285 -4.91 -1.40 18.41
CA TRP A 285 -3.74 -1.60 17.56
C TRP A 285 -2.95 -0.30 17.45
N HIS A 286 -1.63 -0.38 17.64
CA HIS A 286 -0.68 0.65 17.28
C HIS A 286 0.01 0.24 15.98
N LEU A 287 0.01 1.14 15.01
CA LEU A 287 0.47 0.88 13.65
C LEU A 287 1.63 1.81 13.30
N ASP A 288 2.76 1.21 12.91
CA ASP A 288 3.94 1.94 12.44
C ASP A 288 3.95 1.96 10.93
N SER A 289 3.96 3.15 10.34
CA SER A 289 4.03 3.34 8.89
C SER A 289 5.23 4.19 8.46
N THR A 290 5.55 4.16 7.17
CA THR A 290 6.67 4.95 6.61
C THR A 290 6.50 6.46 6.71
N THR A 291 5.31 6.96 7.03
CA THR A 291 5.06 8.41 7.15
C THR A 291 5.42 8.95 8.52
N GLY A 292 5.66 8.09 9.51
CA GLY A 292 5.90 8.48 10.91
C GLY A 292 4.66 8.98 11.64
N GLU A 293 3.49 8.97 11.00
CA GLU A 293 2.20 9.28 11.65
C GLU A 293 1.87 8.16 12.64
N ALA A 294 1.63 8.54 13.90
CA ALA A 294 1.13 7.61 14.90
C ALA A 294 -0.31 7.22 14.56
N LEU A 295 -0.53 5.95 14.25
CA LEU A 295 -1.83 5.42 13.86
C LEU A 295 -2.31 4.42 14.92
N THR A 296 -3.40 4.76 15.61
CA THR A 296 -4.10 3.84 16.53
C THR A 296 -5.47 3.47 16.01
N THR A 297 -5.90 2.22 16.23
CA THR A 297 -7.22 1.75 15.78
C THR A 297 -7.79 0.60 16.59
N ARG A 298 -9.12 0.48 16.67
CA ARG A 298 -9.77 -0.72 17.24
C ARG A 298 -9.78 -1.88 16.24
N TYR A 299 -10.02 -1.59 14.96
CA TYR A 299 -10.17 -2.60 13.92
C TYR A 299 -9.11 -2.46 12.84
N LEU A 300 -8.22 -3.44 12.72
CA LEU A 300 -7.24 -3.52 11.64
C LEU A 300 -7.75 -4.46 10.54
N VAL A 301 -7.92 -3.94 9.33
CA VAL A 301 -8.32 -4.72 8.15
C VAL A 301 -7.16 -4.82 7.17
N THR A 302 -6.57 -6.01 7.02
CA THR A 302 -5.43 -6.24 6.13
C THR A 302 -5.88 -6.69 4.74
N ALA A 303 -6.04 -5.75 3.81
CA ALA A 303 -6.38 -5.99 2.40
C ALA A 303 -5.14 -5.96 1.47
N ILE A 304 -4.03 -6.52 1.94
CA ILE A 304 -2.69 -6.44 1.31
C ILE A 304 -2.52 -7.32 0.06
N GLY A 305 -3.49 -8.20 -0.22
CA GLY A 305 -3.48 -9.10 -1.37
C GLY A 305 -2.55 -10.31 -1.21
N ILE A 306 -2.95 -11.45 -1.78
CA ILE A 306 -2.19 -12.70 -1.68
C ILE A 306 -1.01 -12.82 -2.67
N LEU A 307 -0.92 -11.92 -3.67
CA LEU A 307 0.08 -11.95 -4.75
C LEU A 307 0.89 -10.64 -4.84
N HIS A 308 1.33 -10.08 -3.70
CA HIS A 308 2.01 -8.78 -3.66
C HIS A 308 3.53 -8.86 -3.52
N ARG A 309 4.09 -9.93 -2.93
CA ARG A 309 5.55 -10.09 -2.77
C ARG A 309 6.14 -10.80 -4.00
N PRO A 310 6.97 -10.12 -4.81
CA PRO A 310 7.61 -10.77 -5.95
C PRO A 310 8.57 -11.87 -5.48
N SER A 311 8.51 -13.04 -6.11
CA SER A 311 9.51 -14.08 -5.90
C SER A 311 10.83 -13.68 -6.59
N LEU A 312 11.94 -13.87 -5.90
CA LEU A 312 13.28 -13.64 -6.44
C LEU A 312 13.91 -15.00 -6.79
N PRO A 313 14.02 -15.34 -8.09
CA PRO A 313 14.75 -16.53 -8.47
C PRO A 313 16.23 -16.34 -8.09
N LYS A 314 16.81 -17.36 -7.44
CA LYS A 314 18.24 -17.39 -7.14
C LYS A 314 19.00 -17.81 -8.40
N LEU A 315 19.30 -16.84 -9.26
CA LEU A 315 20.09 -17.05 -10.47
C LEU A 315 21.53 -16.59 -10.22
N PRO A 316 22.54 -17.49 -10.29
CA PRO A 316 23.93 -17.10 -10.14
C PRO A 316 24.33 -16.00 -11.13
N GLY A 317 25.05 -14.98 -10.66
CA GLY A 317 25.54 -13.88 -11.51
C GLY A 317 24.48 -12.87 -11.98
N LEU A 318 23.23 -12.93 -11.50
CA LEU A 318 22.16 -12.00 -11.93
C LEU A 318 22.53 -10.52 -11.74
N ASN A 319 23.29 -10.19 -10.70
CA ASN A 319 23.79 -8.84 -10.42
C ASN A 319 24.92 -8.37 -11.37
N THR A 320 25.47 -9.27 -12.19
CA THR A 320 26.53 -8.96 -13.17
C THR A 320 25.99 -8.68 -14.56
N LEU A 321 24.68 -8.84 -14.78
CA LEU A 321 24.05 -8.54 -16.05
C LEU A 321 24.22 -7.05 -16.39
N GLY A 322 24.91 -6.74 -17.49
CA GLY A 322 25.02 -5.35 -17.99
C GLY A 322 23.72 -4.79 -18.59
N GLY A 323 22.73 -5.66 -18.80
CA GLY A 323 21.37 -5.30 -19.23
C GLY A 323 20.41 -5.05 -18.07
N LYS A 324 19.14 -4.83 -18.40
CA LYS A 324 18.09 -4.53 -17.43
C LYS A 324 17.37 -5.80 -16.97
N VAL A 325 17.26 -5.99 -15.65
CA VAL A 325 16.39 -7.00 -15.04
C VAL A 325 15.09 -6.34 -14.59
N VAL A 326 13.95 -6.80 -15.10
CA VAL A 326 12.63 -6.30 -14.69
C VAL A 326 11.73 -7.44 -14.26
N ARG A 327 10.99 -7.21 -13.18
CA ARG A 327 9.97 -8.13 -12.67
C ARG A 327 8.60 -7.63 -13.12
N SER A 328 7.73 -8.53 -13.56
CA SER A 328 6.38 -8.17 -14.02
C SER A 328 5.60 -7.32 -13.00
N ALA A 329 5.61 -7.73 -11.73
CA ALA A 329 4.94 -7.02 -10.62
C ALA A 329 5.63 -5.70 -10.21
N GLN A 330 6.82 -5.41 -10.71
CA GLN A 330 7.56 -4.17 -10.45
C GLN A 330 7.85 -3.38 -11.73
N TRP A 331 7.00 -3.55 -12.75
CA TRP A 331 7.12 -2.82 -14.00
C TRP A 331 6.83 -1.34 -13.80
N ARG A 332 7.84 -0.47 -13.98
CA ARG A 332 7.73 0.99 -13.83
C ARG A 332 7.97 1.75 -15.13
N ASP A 333 8.31 1.05 -16.21
CA ASP A 333 8.55 1.70 -17.48
C ASP A 333 7.23 2.23 -18.06
N GLU A 334 7.16 3.54 -18.27
CA GLU A 334 5.97 4.19 -18.84
C GLU A 334 5.78 3.76 -20.30
N LEU A 335 6.86 3.78 -21.09
CA LEU A 335 6.90 3.22 -22.44
C LEU A 335 7.34 1.75 -22.43
N ASN A 336 7.25 1.06 -23.56
CA ASN A 336 7.85 -0.27 -23.72
C ASN A 336 9.32 -0.12 -24.19
N PRO A 337 10.34 -0.17 -23.29
CA PRO A 337 11.73 0.04 -23.68
C PRO A 337 12.35 -1.19 -24.38
N TYR A 338 11.59 -2.28 -24.52
CA TYR A 338 12.07 -3.55 -25.05
C TYR A 338 11.86 -3.70 -26.56
N ILE A 339 11.31 -2.66 -27.21
CA ILE A 339 11.21 -2.57 -28.66
C ILE A 339 12.60 -2.72 -29.28
N LYS A 340 12.74 -3.65 -30.24
CA LYS A 340 13.99 -3.98 -30.94
C LYS A 340 15.14 -4.37 -29.99
N LYS A 341 14.84 -4.88 -28.80
CA LYS A 341 15.84 -5.46 -27.88
C LYS A 341 15.78 -6.98 -27.92
N ARG A 342 16.87 -7.61 -27.52
CA ARG A 342 16.86 -9.05 -27.20
C ARG A 342 16.36 -9.21 -25.77
N VAL A 343 15.30 -9.98 -25.57
CA VAL A 343 14.61 -10.12 -24.30
C VAL A 343 14.54 -11.58 -23.90
N ALA A 344 14.82 -11.88 -22.64
CA ALA A 344 14.59 -13.18 -22.04
C ALA A 344 13.44 -13.09 -21.04
N VAL A 345 12.43 -13.96 -21.17
CA VAL A 345 11.32 -14.11 -20.23
C VAL A 345 11.47 -15.43 -19.50
N ILE A 346 11.71 -15.37 -18.18
CA ILE A 346 11.86 -16.54 -17.32
C ILE A 346 10.54 -16.82 -16.59
N GLY A 347 9.98 -18.02 -16.83
CA GLY A 347 8.78 -18.52 -16.17
C GLY A 347 7.54 -18.47 -17.05
N ALA A 348 6.78 -19.58 -17.08
CA ALA A 348 5.62 -19.80 -17.94
C ALA A 348 4.27 -19.71 -17.20
N GLY A 349 4.21 -18.89 -16.13
CA GLY A 349 2.96 -18.56 -15.45
C GLY A 349 2.14 -17.51 -16.21
N ALA A 350 0.98 -17.12 -15.68
CA ALA A 350 0.08 -16.13 -16.30
C ALA A 350 0.81 -14.88 -16.81
N SER A 351 1.66 -14.25 -15.97
CA SER A 351 2.43 -13.08 -16.40
C SER A 351 3.46 -13.37 -17.48
N GLY A 352 4.10 -14.53 -17.46
CA GLY A 352 5.07 -14.95 -18.47
C GLY A 352 4.41 -15.16 -19.82
N VAL A 353 3.28 -15.87 -19.84
CA VAL A 353 2.45 -16.08 -21.03
C VAL A 353 2.01 -14.75 -21.64
N GLN A 354 1.45 -13.85 -20.83
CA GLN A 354 1.01 -12.52 -21.28
C GLN A 354 2.18 -11.66 -21.80
N LEU A 355 3.34 -11.73 -21.14
CA LEU A 355 4.55 -11.03 -21.59
C LEU A 355 5.06 -11.57 -22.92
N VAL A 356 5.13 -12.89 -23.10
CA VAL A 356 5.56 -13.50 -24.35
C VAL A 356 4.63 -13.08 -25.49
N GLY A 357 3.32 -13.21 -25.31
CA GLY A 357 2.34 -12.80 -26.32
C GLY A 357 2.39 -11.31 -26.64
N ALA A 358 2.79 -10.44 -25.70
CA ALA A 358 2.92 -9.00 -25.95
C ALA A 358 4.28 -8.57 -26.52
N LEU A 359 5.36 -9.26 -26.15
CA LEU A 359 6.72 -8.89 -26.54
C LEU A 359 7.16 -9.51 -27.85
N SER A 360 6.57 -10.64 -28.27
CA SER A 360 6.90 -11.31 -29.53
C SER A 360 6.78 -10.39 -30.75
N GLU A 361 5.84 -9.45 -30.76
CA GLU A 361 5.65 -8.51 -31.88
C GLU A 361 6.64 -7.34 -31.90
N THR A 362 7.40 -7.12 -30.81
CA THR A 362 8.18 -5.88 -30.62
C THR A 362 9.64 -6.10 -30.31
N ALA A 363 10.01 -7.23 -29.72
CA ALA A 363 11.39 -7.59 -29.46
C ALA A 363 12.15 -7.83 -30.77
N GLN A 364 13.47 -7.66 -30.77
CA GLN A 364 14.33 -8.12 -31.86
C GLN A 364 14.51 -9.64 -31.82
N HIS A 365 14.55 -10.20 -30.61
CA HIS A 365 14.59 -11.63 -30.36
C HIS A 365 14.02 -11.88 -28.97
N LEU A 366 13.14 -12.87 -28.84
CA LEU A 366 12.51 -13.25 -27.58
C LEU A 366 12.89 -14.68 -27.21
N THR A 367 13.56 -14.84 -26.08
CA THR A 367 13.84 -16.15 -25.49
C THR A 367 12.87 -16.42 -24.35
N HIS A 368 12.05 -17.46 -24.45
CA HIS A 368 11.19 -17.91 -23.36
C HIS A 368 11.79 -19.13 -22.66
N SER A 369 12.17 -18.96 -21.39
CA SER A 369 12.72 -20.05 -20.57
C SER A 369 11.62 -20.66 -19.71
N VAL A 370 11.28 -21.91 -20.03
CA VAL A 370 10.16 -22.68 -19.48
C VAL A 370 10.71 -23.77 -18.56
N ARG A 371 10.35 -23.75 -17.27
CA ARG A 371 10.65 -24.87 -16.36
C ARG A 371 9.54 -25.92 -16.35
N HIS A 372 8.28 -25.46 -16.24
CA HIS A 372 7.12 -26.33 -16.40
C HIS A 372 6.20 -25.63 -17.38
N ALA A 373 5.93 -26.27 -18.51
CA ALA A 373 4.90 -25.80 -19.43
C ALA A 373 3.54 -25.82 -18.73
N GLN A 374 2.65 -24.92 -19.13
CA GLN A 374 1.30 -24.83 -18.58
C GLN A 374 0.27 -24.84 -19.71
N TYR A 375 -0.93 -25.30 -19.39
CA TYR A 375 -2.08 -25.22 -20.28
C TYR A 375 -2.50 -23.76 -20.49
N VAL A 376 -2.30 -23.25 -21.70
CA VAL A 376 -2.75 -21.93 -22.14
C VAL A 376 -3.96 -22.09 -23.07
N LEU A 377 -5.04 -21.40 -22.74
CA LEU A 377 -6.30 -21.41 -23.47
C LEU A 377 -6.48 -20.07 -24.21
N PRO A 378 -7.28 -20.01 -25.27
CA PRO A 378 -7.61 -18.73 -25.89
C PRO A 378 -8.39 -17.85 -24.92
N ALA A 379 -8.06 -16.56 -24.89
CA ALA A 379 -8.85 -15.56 -24.18
C ALA A 379 -10.08 -15.16 -25.02
N GLN A 380 -9.98 -15.19 -26.35
CA GLN A 380 -10.95 -14.64 -27.30
C GLN A 380 -11.22 -13.17 -27.03
N MET A 381 -10.14 -12.39 -26.90
CA MET A 381 -10.23 -10.99 -26.56
C MET A 381 -10.83 -10.19 -27.71
N ARG A 382 -11.88 -9.42 -27.41
CA ARG A 382 -12.64 -8.64 -28.40
C ARG A 382 -13.33 -7.43 -27.78
N PRO A 383 -13.67 -6.41 -28.59
CA PRO A 383 -14.58 -5.37 -28.17
C PRO A 383 -15.95 -5.94 -27.78
N VAL A 384 -16.60 -5.30 -26.80
CA VAL A 384 -17.99 -5.56 -26.42
C VAL A 384 -18.89 -4.63 -27.22
N GLY A 385 -19.79 -5.21 -28.02
CA GLY A 385 -20.70 -4.44 -28.86
C GLY A 385 -21.84 -3.78 -28.06
N PRO A 386 -22.52 -2.75 -28.62
CA PRO A 386 -23.64 -2.09 -27.95
C PRO A 386 -24.81 -3.02 -27.59
N GLU A 387 -25.09 -4.02 -28.43
CA GLU A 387 -26.14 -5.02 -28.20
C GLU A 387 -25.80 -5.93 -27.01
N GLU A 388 -24.60 -6.52 -27.02
CA GLU A 388 -24.09 -7.32 -25.92
C GLU A 388 -24.06 -6.52 -24.62
N ARG A 389 -23.63 -5.25 -24.68
CA ARG A 389 -23.63 -4.35 -23.52
C ARG A 389 -25.04 -4.14 -22.99
N SER A 390 -26.03 -3.96 -23.86
CA SER A 390 -27.43 -3.79 -23.47
C SER A 390 -27.97 -5.05 -22.79
N LEU A 391 -27.61 -6.24 -23.28
CA LEU A 391 -27.97 -7.52 -22.67
C LEU A 391 -27.32 -7.71 -21.29
N ILE A 392 -26.04 -7.36 -21.14
CA ILE A 392 -25.35 -7.37 -19.83
C ILE A 392 -26.09 -6.46 -18.84
N ASN A 393 -26.42 -5.24 -19.25
CA ASN A 393 -27.12 -4.28 -18.39
C ASN A 393 -28.52 -4.76 -17.99
N ALA A 394 -29.27 -5.35 -18.92
CA ALA A 394 -30.60 -5.90 -18.66
C ALA A 394 -30.58 -7.10 -17.71
N LYS A 395 -29.48 -7.87 -17.71
CA LYS A 395 -29.33 -9.10 -16.91
C LYS A 395 -28.44 -8.93 -15.67
N TYR A 396 -27.99 -7.72 -15.33
CA TYR A 396 -26.94 -7.53 -14.32
C TYR A 396 -27.34 -8.08 -12.94
N ASP A 397 -28.61 -7.90 -12.53
CA ASP A 397 -29.09 -8.40 -11.24
C ASP A 397 -29.11 -9.94 -11.19
N GLN A 398 -29.53 -10.59 -12.28
CA GLN A 398 -29.43 -12.03 -12.43
C GLN A 398 -27.96 -12.48 -12.45
N THR A 399 -27.12 -11.77 -13.20
CA THR A 399 -25.69 -12.08 -13.33
C THR A 399 -25.00 -12.11 -11.97
N TRP A 400 -25.21 -11.10 -11.12
CA TRP A 400 -24.64 -11.12 -9.77
C TRP A 400 -25.25 -12.19 -8.87
N THR A 401 -26.55 -12.51 -9.04
CA THR A 401 -27.19 -13.61 -8.32
C THR A 401 -26.52 -14.95 -8.68
N ASP A 402 -26.28 -15.18 -9.97
CA ASP A 402 -25.60 -16.37 -10.47
C ASP A 402 -24.16 -16.42 -9.98
N VAL A 403 -23.44 -15.29 -10.04
CA VAL A 403 -22.06 -15.18 -9.54
C VAL A 403 -21.97 -15.55 -8.06
N PHE A 404 -22.86 -15.02 -7.21
CA PHE A 404 -22.84 -15.32 -5.77
C PHE A 404 -23.31 -16.72 -5.40
N THR A 405 -23.96 -17.44 -6.33
CA THR A 405 -24.45 -18.81 -6.11
C THR A 405 -23.63 -19.88 -6.84
N SER A 406 -22.69 -19.47 -7.70
CA SER A 406 -21.72 -20.32 -8.39
C SER A 406 -20.49 -20.66 -7.53
N ALA A 407 -19.73 -21.69 -7.91
CA ALA A 407 -18.52 -22.09 -7.17
C ALA A 407 -17.31 -21.21 -7.50
N VAL A 408 -17.14 -20.78 -8.76
CA VAL A 408 -15.97 -20.00 -9.19
C VAL A 408 -16.25 -18.52 -9.46
N ALA A 409 -17.50 -18.08 -9.45
CA ALA A 409 -17.88 -16.66 -9.55
C ALA A 409 -17.42 -15.97 -10.86
N MET A 410 -17.38 -16.70 -11.97
CA MET A 410 -16.80 -16.26 -13.25
C MET A 410 -17.82 -15.78 -14.30
N GLY A 411 -19.11 -15.74 -13.97
CA GLY A 411 -20.15 -15.23 -14.89
C GLY A 411 -20.55 -16.19 -16.02
N PHE A 412 -20.26 -17.47 -15.88
CA PHE A 412 -20.77 -18.54 -16.74
C PHE A 412 -21.46 -19.63 -15.91
N ILE A 413 -22.25 -20.48 -16.57
CA ILE A 413 -22.95 -21.60 -15.93
C ILE A 413 -21.97 -22.76 -15.70
N GLU A 414 -21.93 -23.28 -14.47
CA GLU A 414 -21.17 -24.47 -14.08
C GLU A 414 -22.11 -25.69 -14.13
N PRO A 415 -22.03 -26.57 -15.15
CA PRO A 415 -22.93 -27.70 -15.28
C PRO A 415 -22.55 -28.82 -14.31
N ASN A 416 -23.53 -29.60 -13.85
CA ASN A 416 -23.30 -30.82 -13.05
C ASN A 416 -23.17 -32.09 -13.91
N ARG A 417 -22.55 -31.98 -15.09
CA ARG A 417 -22.44 -33.08 -16.07
C ARG A 417 -21.01 -33.65 -16.07
N PRO A 418 -20.79 -34.93 -15.74
CA PRO A 418 -19.47 -35.56 -15.85
C PRO A 418 -18.95 -35.65 -17.30
N ALA A 419 -17.64 -35.56 -17.51
CA ALA A 419 -17.02 -35.62 -18.85
C ALA A 419 -17.24 -36.97 -19.52
N LEU A 420 -17.15 -38.06 -18.75
CA LEU A 420 -17.30 -39.43 -19.28
C LEU A 420 -18.76 -39.90 -19.37
N SER A 421 -19.73 -39.05 -19.06
CA SER A 421 -21.15 -39.39 -19.23
C SER A 421 -21.67 -39.11 -20.65
N VAL A 422 -20.84 -38.58 -21.55
CA VAL A 422 -21.19 -38.27 -22.95
C VAL A 422 -20.36 -39.11 -23.91
N SER A 423 -20.75 -39.17 -25.19
CA SER A 423 -19.92 -39.84 -26.20
C SER A 423 -18.62 -39.06 -26.44
N PRO A 424 -17.55 -39.71 -26.94
CA PRO A 424 -16.31 -39.03 -27.31
C PRO A 424 -16.53 -37.86 -28.29
N GLU A 425 -17.42 -38.01 -29.27
CA GLU A 425 -17.73 -36.95 -30.24
C GLU A 425 -18.42 -35.75 -29.57
N ASP A 426 -19.33 -36.00 -28.62
CA ASP A 426 -19.99 -34.95 -27.85
C ASP A 426 -19.04 -34.27 -26.86
N GLY A 427 -18.07 -35.02 -26.31
CA GLY A 427 -16.97 -34.52 -25.51
C GLY A 427 -16.10 -33.54 -26.31
N GLU A 428 -15.57 -34.00 -27.45
CA GLU A 428 -14.76 -33.21 -28.38
C GLU A 428 -15.49 -31.94 -28.83
N ARG A 429 -16.77 -32.06 -29.22
CA ARG A 429 -17.60 -30.92 -29.61
C ARG A 429 -17.77 -29.92 -28.46
N THR A 430 -17.91 -30.40 -27.22
CA THR A 430 -18.00 -29.54 -26.04
C THR A 430 -16.69 -28.79 -25.84
N PHE A 431 -15.54 -29.46 -25.83
CA PHE A 431 -14.24 -28.81 -25.69
C PHE A 431 -13.94 -27.82 -26.81
N GLN A 432 -14.29 -28.16 -28.06
CA GLN A 432 -14.14 -27.25 -29.20
C GLN A 432 -15.02 -25.99 -29.06
N ASN A 433 -16.25 -26.15 -28.57
CA ASN A 433 -17.12 -25.00 -28.30
C ASN A 433 -16.58 -24.10 -27.18
N LEU A 434 -16.01 -24.67 -26.12
CA LEU A 434 -15.40 -23.92 -25.02
C LEU A 434 -14.13 -23.20 -25.48
N TRP A 435 -13.30 -23.87 -26.28
CA TRP A 435 -12.12 -23.27 -26.93
C TRP A 435 -12.50 -22.07 -27.80
N ASN A 436 -13.57 -22.18 -28.58
CA ASN A 436 -14.04 -21.09 -29.43
C ASN A 436 -14.63 -19.92 -28.64
N GLN A 437 -15.23 -20.18 -27.47
CA GLN A 437 -15.72 -19.14 -26.57
C GLN A 437 -14.60 -18.44 -25.79
N GLY A 438 -13.48 -19.15 -25.54
CA GLY A 438 -12.38 -18.67 -24.71
C GLY A 438 -12.73 -18.63 -23.22
N SER A 439 -11.76 -18.17 -22.43
CA SER A 439 -11.68 -18.28 -20.96
C SER A 439 -11.19 -19.64 -20.48
N GLY A 440 -10.10 -19.61 -19.71
CA GLY A 440 -9.49 -20.79 -19.10
C GLY A 440 -10.37 -21.40 -18.02
N PHE A 441 -11.03 -20.56 -17.21
CA PHE A 441 -12.02 -21.02 -16.23
C PHE A 441 -13.24 -21.62 -16.91
N ARG A 442 -13.75 -21.01 -17.99
CA ARG A 442 -14.88 -21.55 -18.74
C ARG A 442 -14.53 -22.90 -19.38
N PHE A 443 -13.32 -23.05 -19.91
CA PHE A 443 -12.87 -24.34 -20.43
C PHE A 443 -12.83 -25.42 -19.33
N MET A 444 -12.29 -25.07 -18.15
CA MET A 444 -12.13 -26.01 -17.04
C MET A 444 -13.46 -26.40 -16.37
N PHE A 445 -14.41 -25.46 -16.24
CA PHE A 445 -15.62 -25.63 -15.41
C PHE A 445 -16.94 -25.42 -16.14
N GLY A 446 -16.94 -24.96 -17.39
CA GLY A 446 -18.16 -24.59 -18.12
C GLY A 446 -18.76 -25.71 -18.99
N GLY A 447 -18.05 -26.82 -19.15
CA GLY A 447 -18.52 -27.97 -19.93
C GLY A 447 -18.88 -29.20 -19.10
N PHE A 448 -18.09 -29.46 -18.07
CA PHE A 448 -18.15 -30.66 -17.25
C PHE A 448 -17.80 -30.36 -15.79
N SER A 449 -18.34 -31.15 -14.85
CA SER A 449 -18.19 -30.93 -13.41
C SER A 449 -16.95 -31.57 -12.77
N ASP A 450 -16.26 -32.45 -13.49
CA ASP A 450 -15.29 -33.39 -12.93
C ASP A 450 -13.87 -33.27 -13.52
N ILE A 451 -13.60 -32.27 -14.38
CA ILE A 451 -12.28 -32.06 -14.99
C ILE A 451 -11.15 -31.97 -13.96
N VAL A 452 -11.41 -31.42 -12.78
CA VAL A 452 -10.40 -31.24 -11.70
C VAL A 452 -10.49 -32.29 -10.58
N SER A 453 -11.42 -33.24 -10.67
CA SER A 453 -11.67 -34.23 -9.61
C SER A 453 -11.64 -35.67 -10.10
N ASP A 454 -11.75 -35.92 -11.40
CA ASP A 454 -11.60 -37.23 -12.03
C ASP A 454 -10.39 -37.27 -12.98
N GLU A 455 -9.57 -38.32 -12.84
CA GLU A 455 -8.31 -38.46 -13.58
C GLU A 455 -8.54 -38.65 -15.08
N ALA A 456 -9.56 -39.41 -15.47
CA ALA A 456 -9.83 -39.70 -16.86
C ALA A 456 -10.49 -38.50 -17.55
N ALA A 457 -11.40 -37.80 -16.86
CA ALA A 457 -11.93 -36.52 -17.31
C ALA A 457 -10.81 -35.46 -17.54
N ASN A 458 -9.83 -35.38 -16.63
CA ASN A 458 -8.68 -34.48 -16.78
C ASN A 458 -7.83 -34.84 -18.00
N LYS A 459 -7.64 -36.14 -18.26
CA LYS A 459 -6.89 -36.63 -19.44
C LYS A 459 -7.55 -36.24 -20.75
N GLU A 460 -8.87 -36.34 -20.86
CA GLU A 460 -9.61 -35.91 -22.06
C GLU A 460 -9.41 -34.41 -22.34
N ALA A 461 -9.57 -33.56 -21.32
CA ALA A 461 -9.34 -32.13 -21.45
C ALA A 461 -7.88 -31.80 -21.81
N SER A 462 -6.92 -32.48 -21.17
CA SER A 462 -5.49 -32.29 -21.42
C SER A 462 -5.10 -32.72 -22.84
N ALA A 463 -5.62 -33.85 -23.31
CA ALA A 463 -5.39 -34.36 -24.66
C ALA A 463 -5.90 -33.38 -25.73
N PHE A 464 -7.10 -32.82 -25.53
CA PHE A 464 -7.63 -31.79 -26.41
C PHE A 464 -6.71 -30.56 -26.49
N ILE A 465 -6.23 -30.04 -25.35
CA ILE A 465 -5.35 -28.86 -25.33
C ILE A 465 -3.99 -29.18 -25.96
N HIS A 466 -3.45 -30.39 -25.76
CA HIS A 466 -2.21 -30.84 -26.40
C HIS A 466 -2.37 -30.89 -27.92
N GLN A 467 -3.49 -31.42 -28.42
CA GLN A 467 -3.81 -31.41 -29.83
C GLN A 467 -3.84 -29.97 -30.36
N LYS A 468 -4.54 -29.05 -29.69
CA LYS A 468 -4.56 -27.63 -30.09
C LYS A 468 -3.19 -26.97 -30.08
N THR A 469 -2.36 -27.30 -29.10
CA THR A 469 -0.99 -26.77 -29.01
C THR A 469 -0.17 -27.19 -30.23
N ARG A 470 -0.22 -28.48 -30.61
CA ARG A 470 0.48 -29.02 -31.80
C ARG A 470 -0.15 -28.59 -33.13
N GLU A 471 -1.45 -28.31 -33.15
CA GLU A 471 -2.11 -27.69 -34.31
C GLU A 471 -1.61 -26.26 -34.55
N ILE A 472 -1.33 -25.50 -33.49
CA ILE A 472 -0.94 -24.08 -33.57
C ILE A 472 0.58 -23.93 -33.78
N VAL A 473 1.40 -24.59 -32.97
CA VAL A 473 2.87 -24.48 -33.00
C VAL A 473 3.43 -25.44 -34.05
N LYS A 474 3.98 -24.89 -35.13
CA LYS A 474 4.42 -25.68 -36.31
C LYS A 474 5.77 -26.35 -36.14
N ASP A 475 6.63 -25.77 -35.31
CA ASP A 475 7.93 -26.35 -34.96
C ASP A 475 7.72 -27.41 -33.86
N GLU A 476 8.01 -28.67 -34.16
CA GLU A 476 7.81 -29.79 -33.23
C GLU A 476 8.65 -29.66 -31.96
N GLN A 477 9.87 -29.13 -32.05
CA GLN A 477 10.74 -28.96 -30.88
C GLN A 477 10.18 -27.88 -29.95
N LYS A 478 9.73 -26.75 -30.51
CA LYS A 478 9.06 -25.70 -29.71
C LYS A 478 7.75 -26.23 -29.12
N ALA A 479 6.96 -27.00 -29.88
CA ALA A 479 5.74 -27.59 -29.38
C ALA A 479 5.99 -28.55 -28.20
N ASP A 480 7.06 -29.34 -28.25
CA ASP A 480 7.45 -30.23 -27.15
C ASP A 480 7.83 -29.46 -25.88
N VAL A 481 8.54 -28.33 -26.00
CA VAL A 481 8.87 -27.46 -24.85
C VAL A 481 7.61 -26.83 -24.23
N LEU A 482 6.58 -26.57 -25.04
CA LEU A 482 5.36 -25.85 -24.64
C LEU A 482 4.22 -26.78 -24.21
N THR A 483 4.35 -28.09 -24.42
CA THR A 483 3.33 -29.07 -24.05
C THR A 483 3.53 -29.51 -22.60
N SER A 484 2.50 -29.30 -21.77
CA SER A 484 2.55 -29.69 -20.35
C SER A 484 2.62 -31.21 -20.18
N THR A 485 3.47 -31.66 -19.26
CA THR A 485 3.50 -33.04 -18.75
C THR A 485 2.78 -33.19 -17.40
N ASP A 486 2.46 -32.06 -16.75
CA ASP A 486 1.69 -32.01 -15.51
C ASP A 486 0.18 -32.19 -15.77
N TRP A 487 -0.57 -32.55 -14.73
CA TRP A 487 -2.04 -32.52 -14.74
C TRP A 487 -2.59 -31.13 -15.07
N PHE A 488 -3.75 -31.07 -15.75
CA PHE A 488 -4.50 -29.82 -15.92
C PHE A 488 -5.22 -29.44 -14.61
N ALA A 489 -4.44 -29.09 -13.59
CA ALA A 489 -4.88 -28.86 -12.21
C ALA A 489 -4.29 -27.59 -11.57
N ARG A 490 -3.56 -26.77 -12.35
CA ARG A 490 -3.14 -25.42 -11.95
C ARG A 490 -4.18 -24.41 -12.41
N ARG A 491 -4.07 -23.14 -11.96
CA ARG A 491 -4.90 -22.05 -12.49
C ARG A 491 -4.83 -22.06 -14.02
N PRO A 492 -5.97 -22.14 -14.73
CA PRO A 492 -5.96 -22.18 -16.19
C PRO A 492 -5.50 -20.82 -16.74
N LEU A 493 -4.56 -20.84 -17.68
CA LEU A 493 -4.00 -19.62 -18.25
C LEU A 493 -4.73 -19.25 -19.53
N THR A 494 -4.74 -17.96 -19.87
CA THR A 494 -5.38 -17.48 -21.10
C THR A 494 -4.49 -16.52 -21.87
N ASP A 495 -4.30 -16.76 -23.17
CA ASP A 495 -3.66 -15.83 -24.11
C ASP A 495 -3.94 -16.20 -25.57
N ASP A 496 -4.23 -15.19 -26.40
CA ASP A 496 -4.58 -15.38 -27.82
C ASP A 496 -3.35 -15.44 -28.74
N ARG A 497 -2.17 -15.07 -28.25
CA ARG A 497 -0.94 -14.90 -29.03
C ARG A 497 0.19 -15.81 -28.60
N TYR A 498 0.13 -16.36 -27.39
CA TYR A 498 1.24 -17.10 -26.78
C TYR A 498 1.77 -18.23 -27.65
N TYR A 499 0.93 -19.18 -28.09
CA TYR A 499 1.40 -20.27 -28.92
C TYR A 499 1.77 -19.80 -30.33
N GLN A 500 1.01 -18.86 -30.91
CA GLN A 500 1.29 -18.30 -32.23
C GLN A 500 2.65 -17.60 -32.30
N ALA A 501 3.10 -17.00 -31.19
CA ALA A 501 4.40 -16.33 -31.10
C ALA A 501 5.55 -17.28 -31.46
N PHE A 502 5.47 -18.57 -31.16
CA PHE A 502 6.55 -19.52 -31.39
C PHE A 502 6.70 -19.95 -32.86
N ASN A 503 5.77 -19.55 -33.73
CA ASN A 503 5.92 -19.71 -35.19
C ASN A 503 6.81 -18.63 -35.81
N GLN A 504 7.26 -17.64 -35.04
CA GLN A 504 8.20 -16.62 -35.49
C GLN A 504 9.65 -17.13 -35.33
N ASP A 505 10.50 -16.78 -36.29
CA ASP A 505 11.91 -17.23 -36.32
C ASP A 505 12.74 -16.62 -35.19
N ASP A 506 12.36 -15.43 -34.71
CA ASP A 506 13.02 -14.67 -33.64
C ASP A 506 12.47 -14.96 -32.25
N VAL A 507 11.60 -15.97 -32.11
CA VAL A 507 11.07 -16.44 -30.83
C VAL A 507 11.56 -17.87 -30.55
N THR A 508 12.32 -18.01 -29.46
CA THR A 508 12.90 -19.29 -29.01
C THR A 508 12.24 -19.77 -27.71
N ALA A 509 11.93 -21.07 -27.63
CA ALA A 509 11.52 -21.74 -26.40
C ALA A 509 12.70 -22.57 -25.84
N ILE A 510 12.99 -22.45 -24.55
CA ILE A 510 14.03 -23.23 -23.87
C ILE A 510 13.41 -24.02 -22.72
N ASP A 511 13.58 -25.34 -22.76
CA ASP A 511 13.23 -26.25 -21.67
C ASP A 511 14.34 -26.24 -20.61
N LEU A 512 14.04 -25.69 -19.43
CA LEU A 512 14.97 -25.56 -18.31
C LEU A 512 15.14 -26.85 -17.50
N GLU A 513 14.29 -27.87 -17.68
CA GLU A 513 14.54 -29.19 -17.09
C GLU A 513 15.62 -29.93 -17.87
N LYS A 514 15.66 -29.74 -19.19
CA LYS A 514 16.72 -30.28 -20.06
C LYS A 514 17.97 -29.41 -20.09
N THR A 515 17.80 -28.09 -20.07
CA THR A 515 18.90 -27.11 -20.20
C THR A 515 18.84 -26.07 -19.06
N PRO A 516 19.25 -26.42 -17.84
CA PRO A 516 19.21 -25.51 -16.70
C PRO A 516 20.07 -24.27 -16.89
N ILE A 517 19.67 -23.15 -16.27
CA ILE A 517 20.49 -21.92 -16.24
C ILE A 517 21.66 -22.14 -15.27
N GLU A 518 22.88 -22.20 -15.79
CA GLU A 518 24.11 -22.30 -14.98
C GLU A 518 24.47 -20.97 -14.31
N ALA A 519 24.53 -19.89 -15.10
CA ALA A 519 24.86 -18.55 -14.63
C ALA A 519 24.35 -17.47 -15.60
N ILE A 520 24.12 -16.28 -15.05
CA ILE A 520 23.97 -15.03 -15.80
C ILE A 520 25.34 -14.37 -15.86
N VAL A 521 25.80 -14.05 -17.07
CA VAL A 521 27.12 -13.45 -17.31
C VAL A 521 26.99 -12.09 -18.02
N PRO A 522 27.99 -11.19 -17.90
CA PRO A 522 28.02 -9.97 -18.69
C PRO A 522 27.97 -10.26 -20.18
N TYR A 523 27.22 -9.45 -20.92
CA TYR A 523 27.25 -9.51 -22.38
C TYR A 523 28.53 -8.84 -22.87
N SER A 524 29.44 -9.63 -23.47
CA SER A 524 30.70 -9.17 -24.07
C SER A 524 30.48 -8.39 -25.36
#